data_AF-A0A1F4DUI1-F1
#
_entry.id   AF-A0A1F4DUI1-F1
#
_cell.length_a   1.000
_cell.length_b   1.000
_cell.length_c   1.000
_cell.angle_alpha   90.00
_cell.angle_beta   90.00
_cell.angle_gamma   90.00
#
_symmetry.space_group_name_H-M   'P 1'
#
loop_
_entity.id
_entity.type
_entity.pdbx_description
1 polymer ?
#
loop_
_entity_poly.entity_id
_entity_poly.type
_entity_poly.pdbx_seq_one_letter_code
_entity_poly.pdbx_strand_id
1 'polypeptide(L)' 'MCAPVYTAYDGLATQVPVGVEEGLKHESSIHCDEIVSLAKSMLSNYIGTLSPQKLEQLNRALRIALDIPD' A
#
# COMPACT_ATOMS: atom_id res chain seq x y z
N MET A 1 -11.00 3.96 2.89
CA MET A 1 -10.03 4.16 1.80
C MET A 1 -9.14 2.93 1.75
N CYS A 2 -8.82 2.48 0.55
CA CYS A 2 -7.93 1.36 0.29
C CYS A 2 -6.96 1.76 -0.84
N ALA A 3 -5.73 1.25 -0.79
CA ALA A 3 -4.77 1.33 -1.89
C ALA A 3 -4.65 -0.06 -2.54
N PRO A 4 -4.64 -0.16 -3.87
CA PRO A 4 -4.41 -1.43 -4.55
C PRO A 4 -2.97 -1.90 -4.38
N VAL A 5 -2.78 -3.22 -4.49
CA VAL A 5 -1.48 -3.88 -4.48
C VAL A 5 -1.30 -4.59 -5.81
N TYR A 6 -0.22 -4.24 -6.53
CA TYR A 6 0.12 -4.86 -7.80
C TYR A 6 1.51 -5.49 -7.73
N THR A 7 1.75 -6.50 -8.57
CA THR A 7 3.06 -7.14 -8.70
C THR A 7 4.08 -6.25 -9.40
N ALA A 8 3.61 -5.32 -10.24
CA ALA A 8 4.47 -4.30 -10.84
C ALA A 8 4.99 -3.35 -9.75
N TYR A 9 6.28 -3.04 -9.82
CA TYR A 9 6.95 -2.07 -8.97
C TYR A 9 7.96 -1.30 -9.81
N ASP A 10 7.75 0.01 -9.90
CA ASP A 10 8.55 0.92 -10.74
C ASP A 10 9.48 1.80 -9.90
N GLY A 11 9.51 1.61 -8.57
CA GLY A 11 10.38 2.38 -7.68
C GLY A 11 9.92 3.82 -7.44
N LEU A 12 8.64 4.13 -7.69
CA LEU A 12 8.10 5.48 -7.50
C LEU A 12 7.99 5.83 -6.01
N ALA A 13 8.07 7.12 -5.71
CA ALA A 13 7.94 7.61 -4.33
C ALA A 13 6.53 7.40 -3.74
N THR A 14 5.53 7.19 -4.60
CA THR A 14 4.15 6.84 -4.23
C THR A 14 3.94 5.32 -4.10
N GLN A 15 4.98 4.52 -4.35
CA GLN A 15 4.92 3.06 -4.26
C GLN A 15 5.65 2.55 -3.01
N VAL A 16 5.02 1.61 -2.30
CA VAL A 16 5.62 0.96 -1.13
C VAL A 16 5.85 -0.50 -1.46
N PRO A 17 7.10 -0.99 -1.50
CA PRO A 17 7.36 -2.40 -1.74
C PRO A 17 6.83 -3.24 -0.58
N VAL A 18 6.18 -4.35 -0.89
CA VAL A 18 5.62 -5.33 0.07
C VAL A 18 5.80 -6.73 -0.48
N GLY A 19 5.75 -7.75 0.37
CA GLY A 19 5.92 -9.11 -0.09
C GLY A 19 5.40 -10.14 0.88
N VAL A 20 6.11 -11.25 0.95
CA VAL A 20 5.71 -12.44 1.70
C VAL A 20 5.62 -12.17 3.20
N GLU A 21 6.44 -11.25 3.70
CA GLU A 21 6.44 -10.81 5.10
C GLU A 21 5.13 -10.11 5.49
N GLU A 22 4.46 -9.47 4.53
CA GLU A 22 3.18 -8.78 4.70
C GLU A 22 1.96 -9.67 4.36
N GLY A 23 2.18 -10.97 4.09
CA GLY A 23 1.12 -11.94 3.81
C GLY A 23 0.76 -12.11 2.33
N LEU A 24 1.56 -11.53 1.42
CA LEU A 24 1.40 -11.74 -0.03
C LEU A 24 2.10 -13.03 -0.48
N LYS A 25 1.76 -13.52 -1.66
CA LYS A 25 2.38 -14.74 -2.21
C LYS A 25 3.77 -14.51 -2.81
N HIS A 26 4.05 -13.26 -3.20
CA HIS A 26 5.26 -12.85 -3.90
C HIS A 26 5.46 -11.34 -3.74
N GLU A 27 6.61 -10.84 -4.19
CA GLU A 27 6.93 -9.41 -4.16
C GLU A 27 5.90 -8.58 -4.94
N SER A 28 5.53 -7.44 -4.40
CA SER A 28 4.50 -6.55 -4.93
C SER A 28 4.74 -5.14 -4.39
N SER A 29 3.88 -4.20 -4.77
CA SER A 29 3.90 -2.86 -4.24
C SER A 29 2.50 -2.31 -4.02
N ILE A 30 2.36 -1.47 -2.99
CA ILE A 30 1.15 -0.68 -2.73
C ILE A 30 1.26 0.61 -3.55
N HIS A 31 0.24 0.93 -4.35
CA HIS A 31 0.20 2.13 -5.19
C HIS A 31 -0.62 3.21 -4.50
N CYS A 32 0.04 4.19 -3.89
CA CYS A 32 -0.61 5.21 -3.04
C CYS A 32 -1.30 6.33 -3.84
N ASP A 33 -0.98 6.46 -5.12
CA ASP A 33 -1.65 7.38 -6.06
C ASP A 33 -2.98 6.84 -6.59
N GLU A 34 -3.27 5.55 -6.40
CA GLU A 34 -4.52 4.89 -6.79
C GLU A 34 -5.48 4.67 -5.61
N ILE A 35 -5.53 5.61 -4.66
CA ILE A 35 -6.39 5.48 -3.49
C ILE A 35 -7.88 5.50 -3.89
N VAL A 36 -8.61 4.49 -3.44
CA VAL A 36 -10.02 4.29 -3.77
C VAL A 36 -10.90 4.11 -2.53
N SER A 37 -12.17 4.48 -2.66
CA SER A 37 -13.20 4.19 -1.67
C SER A 37 -13.89 2.86 -2.00
N LEU A 38 -13.65 1.82 -1.18
CA LEU A 38 -14.43 0.59 -1.22
C LEU A 38 -15.39 0.50 -0.04
N ALA A 39 -16.57 -0.06 -0.29
CA ALA A 39 -17.50 -0.47 0.75
C ALA A 39 -16.92 -1.62 1.59
N LYS A 40 -17.11 -1.57 2.91
CA LYS A 40 -16.57 -2.59 3.83
C LYS A 40 -17.04 -4.02 3.51
N SER A 41 -18.23 -4.17 2.94
CA SER A 41 -18.79 -5.46 2.52
C SER A 41 -18.01 -6.13 1.37
N MET A 42 -17.18 -5.40 0.63
CA MET A 42 -16.34 -5.96 -0.42
C MET A 42 -15.01 -6.53 0.11
N LEU A 43 -14.65 -6.27 1.37
CA LEU A 43 -13.46 -6.83 1.99
C LEU A 43 -13.75 -8.28 2.40
N SER A 44 -12.96 -9.22 1.90
CA SER A 44 -13.19 -10.65 2.10
C SER A 44 -12.32 -11.24 3.22
N ASN A 45 -11.02 -11.36 2.98
CA ASN A 45 -10.09 -12.07 3.84
C ASN A 45 -8.97 -11.14 4.28
N TYR A 46 -8.68 -11.18 5.57
CA TYR A 46 -7.47 -10.59 6.13
C TYR A 46 -6.28 -11.51 5.88
N ILE A 47 -5.25 -11.01 5.20
CA ILE A 47 -4.09 -11.81 4.77
C ILE A 47 -2.79 -11.44 5.51
N GLY A 48 -2.71 -10.27 6.14
CA GLY A 48 -1.51 -9.83 6.83
C GLY A 48 -1.58 -8.38 7.29
N THR A 49 -0.48 -7.91 7.87
CA THR A 49 -0.30 -6.55 8.35
C THR A 49 1.03 -6.00 7.86
N LEU A 50 1.10 -4.68 7.72
CA LEU A 50 2.37 -3.98 7.55
C LEU A 50 3.10 -3.92 8.89
N SER A 51 4.42 -4.08 8.85
CA SER A 51 5.29 -3.78 9.98
C SER A 51 5.30 -2.27 10.29
N PRO A 52 5.70 -1.84 11.49
CA PRO A 52 5.81 -0.42 11.83
C PRO A 52 6.66 0.38 10.84
N GLN A 53 7.77 -0.21 10.37
CA GLN A 53 8.66 0.40 9.37
C GLN A 53 7.95 0.59 8.02
N LYS A 54 7.15 -0.39 7.59
CA LYS A 54 6.35 -0.30 6.36
C LYS A 54 5.21 0.71 6.48
N LEU A 55 4.60 0.82 7.65
CA LEU A 55 3.59 1.85 7.91
C LEU A 55 4.17 3.26 7.80
N GLU A 56 5.41 3.48 8.26
CA GLU A 56 6.10 4.77 8.08
C GLU A 56 6.36 5.07 6.59
N GLN A 57 6.83 4.07 5.83
CA GLN A 57 7.00 4.19 4.37
C GLN A 57 5.68 4.51 3.68
N LEU A 58 4.59 3.86 4.07
CA LEU A 58 3.25 4.11 3.55
C LEU A 58 2.77 5.53 3.85
N ASN A 59 2.94 6.01 5.08
CA ASN A 59 2.55 7.38 5.42
C ASN A 59 3.30 8.41 4.58
N ARG A 60 4.61 8.20 4.36
CA ARG A 60 5.40 9.08 3.50
C ARG A 60 4.94 9.02 2.04
N ALA A 61 4.70 7.82 1.50
CA ALA A 61 4.22 7.65 0.13
C ALA A 61 2.84 8.28 -0.08
N LEU A 62 1.93 8.16 0.90
CA LEU A 62 0.62 8.81 0.88
C LEU A 62 0.72 10.33 0.91
N ARG A 63 1.61 10.90 1.74
CA ARG A 63 1.84 12.36 1.75
C ARG A 63 2.28 12.86 0.39
N ILE A 64 3.21 12.16 -0.26
CA ILE A 64 3.69 12.51 -1.60
C ILE A 64 2.58 12.35 -2.63
N ALA A 65 1.84 11.24 -2.61
CA ALA A 65 0.77 10.96 -3.57
C ALA A 65 -0.40 11.96 -3.48
N LEU A 66 -0.70 12.43 -2.26
CA LEU A 66 -1.83 13.32 -1.98
C LEU A 66 -1.41 14.79 -1.83
N ASP A 67 -0.12 15.11 -2.06
CA ASP A 67 0.46 16.44 -1.88
C ASP A 67 0.16 17.08 -0.50
N ILE A 68 0.28 16.25 0.56
CA ILE A 68 0.02 16.67 1.94
C ILE A 68 1.34 17.11 2.59
N PRO A 69 1.39 18.32 3.19
CA PRO A 69 2.59 18.78 3.91
C PRO A 69 2.88 17.93 5.16
N ASP A 70 4.14 17.92 5.58
CA ASP A 70 4.65 17.10 6.70
C ASP A 70 4.02 17.39 8.07
#